data_AF-A0A523SK23-F1
#
_entry.id   AF-A0A523SK23-F1
#
_cell.length_a   1.000
_cell.length_b   1.000
_cell.length_c   1.000
_cell.angle_alpha   90.00
_cell.angle_beta   90.00
_cell.angle_gamma   90.00
#
_symmetry.space_group_name_H-M   'P 1'
#
loop_
_entity.id
_entity.type
_entity.pdbx_description
1 polymer ?
#
loop_
_entity_poly.entity_id
_entity_poly.type
_entity_poly.pdbx_seq_one_letter_code
_entity_poly.pdbx_strand_id
1 'polypeptide(L)'
;MAKLDDLALLDATAQAELVRRKEVKPIELVDAAIERIERLNPTLNAVITPMYEQARTAATGELPDGPFTGVPFLLKDIFASYAGVRMASGAMMLRDFVPDYD
;
A
#
# COMPACT_ATOMS: atom_id res chain seq x y z
N MET A 1 -6.68 -18.28 -9.93
CA MET A 1 -6.33 -17.13 -9.07
C MET A 1 -5.52 -17.68 -7.92
N ALA A 2 -4.35 -17.10 -7.64
CA ALA A 2 -3.60 -17.40 -6.41
C ALA A 2 -4.50 -17.11 -5.20
N LYS A 3 -4.42 -17.91 -4.13
CA LYS A 3 -5.20 -17.60 -2.93
C LYS A 3 -4.63 -16.34 -2.28
N LEU A 4 -5.47 -15.58 -1.59
CA LEU A 4 -5.09 -14.36 -0.88
C LEU A 4 -3.80 -14.51 -0.04
N ASP A 5 -3.77 -15.57 0.76
CA ASP A 5 -2.66 -15.83 1.66
C ASP A 5 -1.36 -16.22 0.91
N ASP A 6 -1.48 -16.75 -0.31
CA ASP A 6 -0.31 -17.08 -1.14
C ASP A 6 0.37 -15.79 -1.60
N LEU A 7 -0.38 -14.77 -2.02
CA LEU A 7 0.16 -13.47 -2.45
C LEU A 7 0.80 -12.71 -1.29
N ALA A 8 0.20 -12.79 -0.10
CA ALA A 8 0.65 -12.08 1.08
C ALA A 8 1.94 -12.65 1.73
N LEU A 9 2.35 -13.87 1.35
CA LEU A 9 3.59 -14.50 1.81
C LEU A 9 4.77 -14.26 0.86
N LEU A 10 4.51 -13.68 -0.32
CA LEU A 10 5.55 -13.29 -1.26
C LEU A 10 6.23 -12.00 -0.80
N ASP A 11 7.55 -11.93 -0.99
CA ASP A 11 8.27 -10.67 -0.89
C ASP A 11 7.99 -9.76 -2.10
N ALA A 12 8.44 -8.51 -2.02
CA ALA A 12 8.23 -7.52 -3.08
C ALA A 12 8.85 -7.95 -4.42
N THR A 13 9.96 -8.69 -4.42
CA THR A 13 10.64 -9.13 -5.64
C THR A 13 9.84 -10.21 -6.35
N ALA A 14 9.30 -11.17 -5.60
CA ALA A 14 8.42 -12.20 -6.12
C ALA A 14 7.10 -11.60 -6.63
N GLN A 15 6.50 -10.65 -5.91
CA GLN A 15 5.31 -9.92 -6.38
C GLN A 15 5.58 -9.16 -7.69
N ALA A 16 6.72 -8.47 -7.79
CA ALA A 16 7.12 -7.76 -9.01
C ALA A 16 7.31 -8.71 -10.21
N GLU A 17 7.86 -9.90 -9.98
CA GLU A 17 7.98 -10.93 -11.03
C GLU A 17 6.63 -11.39 -11.54
N LEU A 18 5.65 -11.63 -10.66
CA LEU A 18 4.30 -12.01 -11.09
C LEU A 18 3.63 -10.92 -11.94
N VAL A 19 3.79 -9.64 -11.55
CA VAL A 19 3.26 -8.50 -12.33
C VAL A 19 3.95 -8.42 -13.70
N ARG A 20 5.28 -8.53 -13.75
CA ARG A 20 6.06 -8.50 -15.00
C ARG A 20 5.68 -9.62 -15.96
N ARG A 21 5.43 -10.82 -15.43
CA ARG A 21 4.95 -11.99 -16.19
C ARG A 21 3.46 -11.93 -16.52
N LYS A 22 2.74 -10.91 -16.04
CA LYS A 22 1.30 -10.73 -16.21
C LYS A 22 0.47 -11.88 -15.62
N GLU A 23 1.00 -12.54 -14.60
CA GLU A 23 0.32 -13.62 -13.87
C GLU A 23 -0.65 -13.07 -12.82
N VAL A 24 -0.38 -11.85 -12.33
CA VAL A 24 -1.26 -11.06 -11.48
C VAL A 24 -1.30 -9.61 -11.97
N LYS A 25 -2.43 -8.94 -11.77
CA LYS A 25 -2.56 -7.51 -11.96
C LYS A 25 -2.15 -6.77 -10.67
N PRO A 26 -1.61 -5.55 -10.76
CA PRO A 26 -1.32 -4.72 -9.57
C PRO A 26 -2.51 -4.57 -8.62
N ILE A 27 -3.71 -4.42 -9.16
CA ILE A 27 -4.94 -4.32 -8.35
C ILE A 27 -5.22 -5.58 -7.52
N GLU A 28 -4.86 -6.76 -8.02
CA GLU A 28 -5.02 -8.01 -7.26
C GLU A 28 -4.07 -8.07 -6.05
N LEU A 29 -2.86 -7.50 -6.17
CA LEU A 29 -1.93 -7.37 -5.04
C LEU A 29 -2.41 -6.33 -4.02
N VAL A 30 -2.95 -5.20 -4.49
CA VAL A 30 -3.52 -4.15 -3.62
C VAL A 30 -4.70 -4.69 -2.83
N ASP A 31 -5.68 -5.30 -3.50
CA ASP A 31 -6.85 -5.86 -2.82
C ASP A 31 -6.46 -6.97 -1.85
N ALA A 32 -5.46 -7.79 -2.21
CA ALA A 32 -4.96 -8.82 -1.31
C ALA A 32 -4.31 -8.25 -0.03
N ALA A 33 -3.54 -7.17 -0.17
CA ALA A 33 -2.96 -6.46 0.96
C ALA A 33 -4.04 -5.80 1.83
N ILE A 34 -5.04 -5.15 1.22
CA ILE A 34 -6.15 -4.49 1.92
C ILE A 34 -6.93 -5.51 2.75
N GLU A 35 -7.36 -6.62 2.17
CA GLU A 35 -8.13 -7.65 2.88
C GLU A 35 -7.36 -8.19 4.10
N ARG A 36 -6.05 -8.39 3.95
CA ARG A 36 -5.19 -8.82 5.06
C ARG A 36 -5.06 -7.76 6.14
N ILE A 37 -4.95 -6.48 5.76
CA ILE A 37 -4.93 -5.37 6.71
C ILE A 37 -6.26 -5.30 7.45
N GLU A 38 -7.40 -5.33 6.76
CA GLU A 38 -8.73 -5.29 7.39
C GLU A 38 -8.93 -6.43 8.39
N ARG A 39 -8.42 -7.62 8.08
CA ARG A 39 -8.49 -8.79 8.96
C ARG A 39 -7.62 -8.66 10.22
N LEU A 40 -6.40 -8.13 10.10
CA LEU A 40 -5.39 -8.18 11.16
C LEU A 40 -5.23 -6.86 11.94
N ASN A 41 -5.47 -5.72 11.29
CA ASN A 41 -5.25 -4.40 11.86
C ASN A 41 -6.10 -4.08 13.10
N PRO A 42 -7.33 -4.61 13.28
CA PRO A 42 -8.08 -4.42 14.53
C PRO A 42 -7.32 -4.90 15.78
N THR A 43 -6.42 -5.87 15.65
CA THR A 43 -5.58 -6.37 16.75
C THR A 43 -4.19 -5.73 16.74
N LEU A 44 -3.62 -5.47 15.57
CA LEU A 44 -2.24 -5.00 15.43
C LEU A 44 -2.07 -3.49 15.55
N ASN A 45 -3.08 -2.71 15.14
CA ASN A 45 -3.03 -1.25 15.04
C ASN A 45 -1.78 -0.73 14.27
N ALA A 46 -1.46 -1.38 13.15
CA ALA A 46 -0.27 -1.10 12.34
C ALA A 46 -0.51 -0.03 11.27
N VAL A 47 -1.71 0.02 10.69
CA VAL A 47 -2.10 1.00 9.67
C VAL A 47 -3.08 2.00 10.30
N ILE A 48 -2.62 3.23 10.52
CA ILE A 48 -3.37 4.28 11.25
C ILE A 48 -4.09 5.28 10.32
N THR A 49 -3.69 5.32 9.06
CA THR A 49 -4.30 6.15 8.01
C THR A 49 -4.45 5.29 6.76
N PRO A 50 -5.64 4.68 6.54
CA PRO A 50 -5.89 3.90 5.33
C PRO A 50 -5.84 4.78 4.07
N MET A 51 -5.15 4.31 3.04
CA MET A 51 -5.07 4.95 1.71
C MET A 51 -5.60 4.00 0.61
N TYR A 52 -6.62 3.20 0.93
CA TYR A 52 -7.06 2.07 0.10
C TYR A 52 -7.59 2.52 -1.27
N GLU A 53 -8.40 3.57 -1.31
CA GLU A 53 -8.93 4.10 -2.58
C GLU A 53 -7.83 4.70 -3.45
N GLN A 54 -6.85 5.39 -2.86
CA GLN A 54 -5.68 5.89 -3.56
C GLN A 54 -4.85 4.74 -4.15
N ALA A 55 -4.61 3.69 -3.36
CA ALA A 55 -3.88 2.50 -3.80
C ALA A 55 -4.60 1.76 -4.94
N ARG A 56 -5.93 1.58 -4.85
CA ARG A 56 -6.75 0.98 -5.91
C ARG A 56 -6.73 1.82 -7.18
N THR A 57 -6.92 3.13 -7.04
CA THR A 57 -6.88 4.07 -8.18
C THR A 57 -5.54 3.98 -8.90
N ALA A 58 -4.43 4.08 -8.16
CA ALA A 58 -3.08 3.97 -8.71
C ALA A 58 -2.85 2.64 -9.43
N ALA A 59 -3.27 1.52 -8.82
CA ALA A 59 -3.07 0.18 -9.38
C ALA A 59 -3.89 -0.11 -10.66
N THR A 60 -4.94 0.68 -10.93
CA THR A 60 -5.71 0.61 -12.17
C THR A 60 -5.26 1.61 -13.24
N GLY A 61 -4.44 2.59 -12.86
CA GLY A 61 -3.92 3.62 -13.74
C GLY A 61 -2.65 3.20 -14.49
N GLU A 62 -2.05 4.18 -15.18
CA GLU A 62 -0.71 4.03 -15.75
C GLU A 62 0.32 4.06 -14.62
N LEU A 63 1.09 2.97 -14.51
CA LEU A 63 2.14 2.84 -13.52
C LEU A 63 3.50 3.14 -14.15
N PRO A 64 4.42 3.78 -13.42
CA PRO A 64 5.76 4.04 -13.94
C PRO A 64 6.52 2.73 -14.15
N ASP A 65 7.39 2.72 -15.16
CA ASP A 65 8.34 1.62 -15.37
C ASP A 65 9.38 1.58 -14.25
N GLY A 66 9.63 0.38 -13.73
CA GLY A 66 10.58 0.18 -12.65
C GLY A 66 10.65 -1.26 -12.15
N PRO A 67 11.63 -1.59 -11.29
CA PRO A 67 11.83 -2.95 -10.78
C PRO A 67 10.67 -3.45 -9.91
N PHE A 68 9.87 -2.54 -9.35
CA PHE A 68 8.73 -2.83 -8.46
C PHE A 68 7.40 -2.27 -9.00
N THR A 69 7.29 -2.06 -10.32
CA THR A 69 6.02 -1.63 -10.94
C THR A 69 4.87 -2.54 -10.49
N GLY A 70 3.86 -1.96 -9.85
CA GLY A 70 2.65 -2.65 -9.40
C GLY A 70 2.72 -3.34 -8.04
N VAL A 71 3.83 -3.21 -7.30
CA VAL A 71 3.95 -3.77 -5.93
C VAL A 71 3.43 -2.77 -4.89
N PRO A 72 2.44 -3.13 -4.05
CA PRO A 72 1.97 -2.27 -2.97
C PRO A 72 2.98 -2.20 -1.81
N PHE A 73 3.01 -1.08 -1.11
CA PHE A 73 3.82 -0.90 0.09
C PHE A 73 3.12 -0.03 1.13
N LEU A 74 3.61 -0.06 2.37
CA LEU A 74 3.14 0.82 3.45
C LEU A 74 4.06 2.04 3.56
N LEU A 75 3.47 3.22 3.61
CA LEU A 75 4.18 4.47 3.87
C LEU A 75 4.24 4.71 5.38
N LYS A 76 5.42 5.08 5.89
CA LYS A 76 5.58 5.38 7.32
C LYS A 76 5.00 6.76 7.62
N ASP A 77 4.23 6.88 8.69
CA ASP A 77 3.66 8.15 9.18
C ASP A 77 4.72 9.08 9.83
N ILE A 78 5.98 9.09 9.38
CA ILE A 78 7.03 9.98 9.85
C ILE A 78 8.05 10.22 8.73
N PHE A 79 8.35 11.48 8.45
CA PHE A 79 9.32 11.91 7.41
C PHE A 79 9.07 11.41 5.98
N ALA A 80 7.89 10.83 5.71
CA ALA A 80 7.50 10.35 4.40
C ALA A 80 6.11 10.90 4.10
N SER A 81 6.08 12.17 3.69
CA SER A 81 4.85 12.88 3.35
C SER A 81 4.21 12.29 2.10
N TYR A 82 2.90 12.47 2.03
CA TYR A 82 2.10 12.25 0.83
C TYR A 82 1.10 13.39 0.78
N ALA A 83 1.15 14.19 -0.28
CA ALA A 83 0.36 15.40 -0.39
C ALA A 83 -1.14 15.11 -0.19
N GLY A 84 -1.77 15.86 0.71
CA GLY A 84 -3.19 15.71 1.04
C GLY A 84 -3.54 14.53 1.97
N VAL A 85 -2.56 13.76 2.46
CA VAL A 85 -2.77 12.68 3.44
C VAL A 85 -2.17 13.05 4.79
N ARG A 86 -2.97 12.89 5.84
CA ARG A 86 -2.59 13.22 7.22
C ARG A 86 -1.31 12.49 7.65
N MET A 87 -0.32 13.25 8.14
CA MET A 87 0.93 12.73 8.69
C MET A 87 1.08 13.17 10.16
N ALA A 88 0.82 12.26 11.11
CA ALA A 88 0.79 12.62 12.53
C ALA A 88 2.14 12.46 13.25
N SER A 89 3.11 11.74 12.68
CA SER A 89 4.44 11.53 13.29
C SER A 89 4.38 10.97 14.71
N GLY A 90 3.30 10.29 15.07
CA GLY A 90 3.03 9.81 16.43
C GLY A 90 2.97 10.92 17.49
N ALA A 91 2.81 12.20 17.10
CA ALA A 91 2.84 13.33 18.00
C ALA A 91 1.47 14.03 18.08
N MET A 92 1.00 14.29 19.30
CA MET A 92 -0.29 14.98 19.52
C MET A 92 -0.37 16.35 18.84
N MET A 93 0.74 17.09 18.78
CA MET A 93 0.82 18.40 18.13
C MET A 93 0.58 18.33 16.62
N LEU A 94 0.86 17.18 15.99
CA LEU A 94 0.75 16.97 14.55
C LEU A 94 -0.48 16.13 14.17
N ARG A 95 -1.39 15.87 15.13
CA ARG A 95 -2.53 14.96 14.92
C ARG A 95 -3.37 15.29 13.68
N ASP A 96 -3.50 16.57 13.35
CA ASP A 96 -4.30 17.10 12.23
C ASP A 96 -3.42 17.69 11.11
N PHE A 97 -2.10 17.45 11.12
CA PHE A 97 -1.20 17.95 10.08
C PHE A 97 -1.41 17.20 8.75
N VAL A 98 -1.60 17.96 7.68
CA VAL A 98 -1.72 17.46 6.30
C VAL A 98 -0.73 18.24 5.43
N PRO A 99 0.32 17.59 4.90
CA PRO A 99 1.28 18.24 4.00
C PRO A 99 0.66 18.48 2.62
N ASP A 100 1.17 19.49 1.91
CA ASP A 100 0.85 19.81 0.52
C ASP A 100 1.97 19.38 -0.45
N TYR A 101 2.91 18.58 0.02
CA TYR A 101 4.05 18.02 -0.71
C TYR A 101 4.23 16.53 -0.40
N ASP A 102 5.03 15.87 -1.23
CA ASP A 102 5.56 14.51 -1.02
C ASP A 102 6.98 14.58 -0.44
#